data_AF-A0A9W7LAX2-F1
#
_entry.id   AF-A0A9W7LAX2-F1
#
_cell.length_a   1.000
_cell.length_b   1.000
_cell.length_c   1.000
_cell.angle_alpha   90.00
_cell.angle_beta   90.00
_cell.angle_gamma   90.00
#
_symmetry.space_group_name_H-M   'P 1'
#
loop_
_entity.id
_entity.type
_entity.pdbx_description
1 polymer ?
#
loop_
_entity_poly.entity_id
_entity_poly.type
_entity_poly.pdbx_seq_one_letter_code
_entity_poly.pdbx_strand_id
1 'polypeptide(L)'
;MLGRVSRISRFTPRSVSAFHSSAPSQSEEKAPAAPAGGFLGTGLDPMYAIPFGIIAGIPIINNEFLVLNEETQLVGCFAAFVITAYTQGGDAVAKMMDDKAKAITEEHNAAENASIAAVESIIAAHKNRIAAMEDLATLESMAGEYEKKAAAIVPAVAKFEVAASIEKALADIYNKELIAKEKVSQDLAANAVRSVRDGFLADAKAVDASTTYAISALVGKAGPNPIDGEFVKFFDAAGKAAAAEEKANKGKVVEDKEAQAVISSVLEIVKAKAA
;
A
#
# COMPACT_ATOMS: atom_id res chain seq x y z
N MET A 1 -13.13 17.19 -37.94
CA MET A 1 -13.26 16.95 -36.49
C MET A 1 -11.89 17.09 -35.85
N LEU A 2 -11.77 18.01 -34.87
CA LEU A 2 -10.87 18.01 -33.71
C LEU A 2 -9.34 17.90 -33.96
N GLY A 3 -8.46 18.73 -33.42
CA GLY A 3 -8.61 19.73 -32.36
C GLY A 3 -7.36 20.61 -32.25
N ARG A 4 -7.58 21.83 -31.75
CA ARG A 4 -6.62 22.93 -31.61
C ARG A 4 -5.43 22.55 -30.70
N VAL A 5 -4.23 22.88 -31.16
CA VAL A 5 -3.02 22.93 -30.32
C VAL A 5 -3.10 24.19 -29.43
N SER A 6 -3.37 23.96 -28.15
CA SER A 6 -3.38 24.96 -27.09
C SER A 6 -1.97 25.44 -26.78
N ARG A 7 -1.70 26.74 -26.98
CA ARG A 7 -0.50 27.41 -26.48
C ARG A 7 -0.59 27.51 -24.96
N ILE A 8 0.25 26.76 -24.26
CA ILE A 8 0.47 26.91 -22.82
C ILE A 8 1.21 28.23 -22.61
N SER A 9 0.50 29.22 -22.08
CA SER A 9 1.08 30.46 -21.59
C SER A 9 2.04 30.13 -20.44
N ARG A 10 3.31 30.51 -20.60
CA ARG A 10 4.29 30.48 -19.51
C ARG A 10 3.81 31.42 -18.40
N PHE A 11 3.30 30.85 -17.31
CA PHE A 11 3.01 31.59 -16.10
C PHE A 11 4.32 31.69 -15.31
N THR A 12 5.04 32.79 -15.49
CA THR A 12 6.12 33.18 -14.57
C THR A 12 5.50 33.40 -13.19
N PRO A 13 5.95 32.72 -12.12
CA PRO A 13 5.52 33.08 -10.78
C PRO A 13 6.09 34.47 -10.48
N ARG A 14 5.21 35.49 -10.46
CA ARG A 14 5.54 36.78 -9.86
C ARG A 14 5.87 36.50 -8.39
N SER A 15 7.13 36.69 -8.03
CA SER A 15 7.57 36.85 -6.65
C SER A 15 6.69 37.93 -6.00
N VAL A 16 5.79 37.53 -5.10
CA VAL A 16 4.99 38.43 -4.26
C VAL A 16 5.69 38.63 -2.89
N SER A 17 7.00 38.43 -2.82
CA SER A 17 7.75 38.35 -1.56
C SER A 17 8.19 39.71 -0.98
N ALA A 18 7.50 40.80 -1.26
CA ALA A 18 7.94 42.13 -0.82
C ALA A 18 6.85 43.07 -0.26
N PHE A 19 5.60 42.64 -0.11
CA PHE A 19 4.53 43.54 0.38
C PHE A 19 4.00 43.25 1.80
N HIS A 20 4.55 42.26 2.51
CA HIS A 20 4.15 41.93 3.90
C HIS A 20 5.33 41.70 4.85
N SER A 21 6.44 42.43 4.65
CA SER A 21 7.40 42.61 5.75
C SER A 21 6.86 43.74 6.64
N SER A 22 5.84 43.46 7.44
CA SER A 22 5.56 44.32 8.59
C SER A 22 6.76 44.26 9.54
N ALA A 23 7.09 45.40 10.13
CA ALA A 23 8.18 45.50 11.08
C ALA A 23 7.92 44.53 12.26
N PRO A 24 8.96 43.93 12.86
CA PRO A 24 8.78 43.08 14.04
C PRO A 24 8.03 43.84 15.13
N SER A 25 7.17 43.13 15.87
CA SER A 25 6.36 43.70 16.94
C SER A 25 7.22 44.59 17.85
N GLN A 26 7.02 45.89 17.80
CA GLN A 26 7.67 46.80 18.72
C GLN A 26 6.88 46.74 20.03
N SER A 27 7.43 46.05 21.03
CA SER A 27 7.09 46.35 22.42
C SER A 27 7.37 47.83 22.63
N GLU A 28 6.39 48.58 23.15
CA GLU A 28 6.49 50.03 23.41
C GLU A 28 7.72 50.35 24.27
N GLU A 29 8.87 50.55 23.64
CA GLU A 29 10.01 51.19 24.26
C GLU A 29 9.70 52.69 24.20
N LYS A 30 9.17 53.18 25.33
CA LYS A 30 8.80 54.58 25.57
C LYS A 30 9.88 55.49 24.99
N ALA A 31 9.57 56.19 23.89
CA ALA A 31 10.46 57.17 23.29
C ALA A 31 10.95 58.14 24.39
N PRO A 32 12.24 58.54 24.39
CA PRO A 32 12.74 59.50 25.37
C PRO A 32 11.89 60.77 25.29
N ALA A 33 11.39 61.21 26.45
CA ALA A 33 10.55 62.38 26.57
C ALA A 33 11.19 63.56 25.81
N ALA A 34 10.43 64.17 24.90
CA ALA A 34 10.84 65.42 24.27
C ALA A 34 11.18 66.45 25.37
N PRO A 35 12.23 67.26 25.20
CA PRO A 35 12.64 68.23 26.22
C PRO A 35 11.46 69.12 26.58
N ALA A 36 11.18 69.24 27.87
CA ALA A 36 10.09 70.05 28.41
C ALA A 36 10.17 71.47 27.86
N GLY A 37 9.33 71.79 26.88
CA GLY A 37 9.20 73.15 26.36
C GLY A 37 8.60 74.03 27.44
N GLY A 38 9.39 74.96 27.97
CA GLY A 38 8.92 76.00 28.91
C GLY A 38 7.75 76.82 28.36
N PHE A 39 7.16 77.67 29.21
CA PHE A 39 5.92 78.40 28.95
C PHE A 39 5.87 78.96 27.50
N LEU A 40 4.90 78.48 26.72
CA LEU A 40 4.67 78.79 25.29
C LEU A 40 5.68 78.22 24.27
N GLY A 41 6.45 77.18 24.60
CA GLY A 41 7.35 76.50 23.66
C GLY A 41 8.65 77.25 23.36
N THR A 42 8.95 78.29 24.15
CA THR A 42 10.14 79.16 23.97
C THR A 42 11.38 78.66 24.70
N GLY A 43 11.28 77.61 25.51
CA GLY A 43 12.39 77.08 26.30
C GLY A 43 12.81 77.98 27.49
N LEU A 44 12.08 79.06 27.77
CA LEU A 44 12.28 79.88 28.95
C LEU A 44 11.61 79.24 30.17
N ASP A 45 12.39 79.09 31.25
CA ASP A 45 11.90 78.67 32.55
C ASP A 45 10.84 79.68 33.04
N PRO A 46 9.64 79.23 33.49
CA PRO A 46 8.56 80.08 34.00
C PRO A 46 9.02 81.18 34.98
N MET A 47 10.07 80.94 35.76
CA MET A 47 10.62 81.92 36.71
C MET A 47 11.25 83.16 36.05
N TYR A 48 11.72 83.06 34.80
CA TYR A 48 12.29 84.19 34.05
C TYR A 48 11.30 84.79 33.04
N ALA A 49 10.33 84.00 32.58
CA ALA A 49 9.31 84.46 31.63
C ALA A 49 8.40 85.54 32.24
N ILE A 50 8.01 85.38 33.51
CA ILE A 50 7.14 86.32 34.23
C ILE A 50 7.77 87.71 34.35
N PRO A 51 8.98 87.88 34.93
CA PRO A 51 9.59 89.21 35.06
C PRO A 51 9.93 89.85 33.71
N PHE A 52 10.33 89.07 32.71
CA PHE A 52 10.61 89.60 31.36
C PHE A 52 9.32 90.10 30.68
N GLY A 53 8.22 89.37 30.81
CA GLY A 53 6.90 89.79 30.29
C GLY A 53 6.40 91.08 30.95
N ILE A 54 6.64 91.26 32.26
CA ILE A 54 6.29 92.50 32.97
C ILE A 54 7.15 93.67 32.46
N ILE A 55 8.46 93.50 32.33
CA ILE A 55 9.38 94.55 31.86
C ILE A 55 9.06 94.96 30.42
N ALA A 56 8.71 94.02 29.55
CA ALA A 56 8.31 94.30 28.17
C ALA A 56 6.89 94.87 28.05
N GLY A 57 5.96 94.49 28.93
CA GLY A 57 4.57 94.93 28.91
C GLY A 57 4.38 96.39 29.32
N ILE A 58 5.14 96.87 30.32
CA ILE A 58 5.06 98.26 30.82
C ILE A 58 5.24 99.31 29.71
N PRO A 59 6.29 99.27 28.85
CA PRO A 59 6.46 100.26 27.79
C PRO A 59 5.42 100.14 26.67
N ILE A 60 4.87 98.95 26.42
CA ILE A 60 3.81 98.74 25.41
C ILE A 60 2.51 99.44 25.83
N ILE A 61 2.17 99.36 27.12
CA ILE A 61 1.00 100.04 27.69
C ILE A 61 1.25 101.55 27.78
N ASN A 62 2.42 101.97 28.26
CA ASN A 62 2.73 103.38 28.52
C ASN A 62 2.91 104.23 27.24
N ASN A 63 3.30 103.62 26.12
CA ASN A 63 3.41 104.28 24.81
C ASN A 63 2.14 104.14 23.95
N GLU A 64 1.03 103.65 24.51
CA GLU A 64 -0.26 103.45 23.82
C GLU A 64 -0.19 102.60 22.53
N PHE A 65 0.86 101.78 22.35
CA PHE A 65 0.93 100.84 21.23
C PHE A 65 -0.19 99.79 21.28
N LEU A 66 -0.72 99.52 22.47
CA LEU A 66 -1.90 98.69 22.70
C LEU A 66 -2.91 99.50 23.54
N VAL A 67 -4.02 99.89 22.92
CA VAL A 67 -5.11 100.62 23.59
C VAL A 67 -6.03 99.62 24.28
N LEU A 68 -6.14 99.75 25.60
CA LEU A 68 -7.03 98.91 26.41
C LEU A 68 -8.49 99.30 26.15
N ASN A 69 -9.16 98.52 25.30
CA ASN A 69 -10.57 98.65 24.97
C ASN A 69 -11.33 97.33 25.26
N GLU A 70 -12.65 97.33 25.15
CA GLU A 70 -13.52 96.16 25.34
C GLU A 70 -13.06 94.93 24.53
N GLU A 71 -12.51 95.14 23.34
CA GLU A 71 -11.94 94.09 22.49
C GLU A 71 -10.67 93.44 23.08
N THR A 72 -9.84 94.19 23.80
CA THR A 72 -8.63 93.63 24.46
C THR A 72 -8.99 92.73 25.65
N GLN A 73 -10.11 93.03 26.33
CA GLN A 73 -10.66 92.15 27.36
C GLN A 73 -11.20 90.84 26.75
N LEU A 74 -11.85 90.91 25.58
CA LEU A 74 -12.28 89.73 24.84
C LEU A 74 -11.10 88.86 24.40
N VAL A 75 -10.01 89.49 23.93
CA VAL A 75 -8.75 88.78 23.61
C VAL A 75 -8.16 88.11 24.84
N GLY A 76 -8.18 88.77 26.01
CA GLY A 76 -7.75 88.18 27.28
C GLY A 76 -8.57 86.95 27.67
N CYS A 77 -9.90 87.01 27.56
CA CYS A 77 -10.78 85.88 27.80
C CYS A 77 -10.56 84.73 26.80
N PHE A 78 -10.34 85.04 25.51
CA PHE A 78 -10.03 84.04 24.50
C PHE A 78 -8.66 83.38 24.73
N ALA A 79 -7.64 84.15 25.10
CA ALA A 79 -6.33 83.62 25.46
C ALA A 79 -6.41 82.71 26.69
N ALA A 80 -7.16 83.11 27.73
CA ALA A 80 -7.41 82.27 28.90
C ALA A 80 -8.17 80.98 28.53
N PHE A 81 -9.15 81.05 27.62
CA PHE A 81 -9.84 79.88 27.10
C PHE A 81 -8.90 78.94 26.33
N VAL A 82 -8.06 79.46 25.42
CA VAL A 82 -7.09 78.66 24.65
C VAL A 82 -6.06 78.00 25.57
N ILE A 83 -5.53 78.72 26.57
CA ILE A 83 -4.61 78.16 27.57
C ILE A 83 -5.29 77.04 28.37
N THR A 84 -6.54 77.25 28.81
CA THR A 84 -7.29 76.24 29.58
C THR A 84 -7.64 75.03 28.70
N ALA A 85 -8.07 75.24 27.46
CA ALA A 85 -8.35 74.18 26.49
C ALA A 85 -7.10 73.38 26.13
N TYR A 86 -5.94 74.02 26.03
CA TYR A 86 -4.67 73.34 25.78
C TYR A 86 -4.18 72.55 27.00
N THR A 87 -4.21 73.14 28.19
CA THR A 87 -3.71 72.51 29.43
C THR A 87 -4.62 71.41 29.96
N GLN A 88 -5.94 71.57 29.87
CA GLN A 88 -6.91 70.58 30.38
C GLN A 88 -7.47 69.67 29.28
N GLY A 89 -7.66 70.20 28.06
CA GLY A 89 -8.16 69.43 26.93
C GLY A 89 -7.06 68.67 26.16
N GLY A 90 -5.82 69.17 26.20
CA GLY A 90 -4.67 68.53 25.55
C GLY A 90 -4.42 67.12 26.05
N ASP A 91 -4.44 66.90 27.37
CA ASP A 91 -4.24 65.58 27.97
C ASP A 91 -5.33 64.57 27.58
N ALA A 92 -6.59 65.02 27.49
CA ALA A 92 -7.69 64.18 27.08
C ALA A 92 -7.58 63.76 25.60
N VAL A 93 -7.20 64.69 24.72
CA VAL A 93 -6.97 64.41 23.30
C VAL A 93 -5.75 63.52 23.10
N ALA A 94 -4.65 63.79 23.80
CA ALA A 94 -3.44 62.98 23.76
C ALA A 94 -3.75 61.54 24.19
N LYS A 95 -4.42 61.36 25.33
CA LYS A 95 -4.83 60.04 25.81
C LYS A 95 -5.74 59.31 24.83
N MET A 96 -6.70 60.01 24.22
CA MET A 96 -7.57 59.41 23.20
C MET A 96 -6.77 58.95 21.96
N MET A 97 -5.74 59.70 21.55
CA MET A 97 -4.89 59.32 20.43
C MET A 97 -3.96 58.14 20.79
N ASP A 98 -3.40 58.13 21.99
CA ASP A 98 -2.57 57.03 22.49
C ASP A 98 -3.38 55.75 22.64
N ASP A 99 -4.60 55.83 23.20
CA ASP A 99 -5.50 54.68 23.34
C ASP A 99 -5.89 54.11 21.97
N LYS A 100 -6.12 54.98 20.97
CA LYS A 100 -6.36 54.55 19.58
C LYS A 100 -5.12 53.93 18.93
N ALA A 101 -3.95 54.50 19.15
CA ALA A 101 -2.70 53.96 18.62
C ALA A 101 -2.40 52.57 19.19
N LYS A 102 -2.65 52.37 20.50
CA LYS A 102 -2.56 51.06 21.16
C LYS A 102 -3.56 50.08 20.59
N ALA A 103 -4.82 50.46 20.47
CA ALA A 103 -5.86 49.60 19.91
C ALA A 103 -5.53 49.15 18.47
N ILE A 104 -5.09 50.07 17.61
CA ILE A 104 -4.68 49.74 16.23
C ILE A 104 -3.49 48.77 16.23
N THR A 105 -2.51 49.00 17.10
CA THR A 105 -1.32 48.14 17.20
C THR A 105 -1.68 46.74 17.70
N GLU A 106 -2.57 46.65 18.69
CA GLU A 106 -3.10 45.38 19.20
C GLU A 106 -3.90 44.62 18.13
N GLU A 107 -4.77 45.31 17.39
CA GLU A 107 -5.53 44.72 16.28
C GLU A 107 -4.60 44.23 15.16
N HIS A 108 -3.56 44.99 14.81
CA HIS A 108 -2.59 44.60 13.80
C HIS A 108 -1.78 43.38 14.24
N ASN A 109 -1.27 43.37 15.48
CA ASN A 109 -0.56 42.23 16.03
C ASN A 109 -1.45 40.98 16.12
N ALA A 110 -2.74 41.14 16.45
CA ALA A 110 -3.69 40.03 16.47
C ALA A 110 -3.92 39.46 15.06
N ALA A 111 -4.07 40.32 14.05
CA ALA A 111 -4.22 39.92 12.66
C ALA A 111 -2.96 39.21 12.11
N GLU A 112 -1.78 39.72 12.44
CA GLU A 112 -0.50 39.08 12.09
C GLU A 112 -0.35 37.71 12.73
N ASN A 113 -0.61 37.59 14.03
CA ASN A 113 -0.56 36.31 14.74
C ASN A 113 -1.54 35.29 14.16
N ALA A 114 -2.75 35.72 13.78
CA ALA A 114 -3.72 34.87 13.10
C ALA A 114 -3.21 34.39 11.72
N SER A 115 -2.55 35.28 10.97
CA SER A 115 -1.92 34.95 9.69
C SER A 115 -0.78 33.94 9.85
N ILE A 116 0.10 34.16 10.83
CA ILE A 116 1.21 33.25 11.16
C ILE A 116 0.66 31.86 11.51
N ALA A 117 -0.33 31.78 12.40
CA ALA A 117 -0.95 30.51 12.79
C ALA A 117 -1.59 29.78 11.59
N ALA A 118 -2.23 30.52 10.68
CA ALA A 118 -2.80 29.94 9.46
C ALA A 118 -1.70 29.37 8.54
N VAL A 119 -0.60 30.08 8.35
CA VAL A 119 0.53 29.62 7.55
C VAL A 119 1.21 28.41 8.19
N GLU A 120 1.41 28.40 9.50
CA GLU A 120 1.96 27.26 10.24
C GLU A 120 1.07 26.01 10.10
N SER A 121 -0.25 26.17 10.16
CA SER A 121 -1.20 25.08 9.90
C SER A 121 -1.07 24.53 8.48
N ILE A 122 -0.88 25.39 7.48
CA ILE A 122 -0.67 24.97 6.09
C ILE A 122 0.66 24.22 5.95
N ILE A 123 1.72 24.69 6.60
CA ILE A 123 3.03 24.02 6.61
C ILE A 123 2.91 22.62 7.24
N ALA A 124 2.20 22.50 8.36
CA ALA A 124 1.95 21.20 9.01
C ALA A 124 1.16 20.26 8.09
N ALA A 125 0.11 20.77 7.41
CA ALA A 125 -0.65 19.99 6.43
C ALA A 125 0.21 19.52 5.25
N HIS A 126 1.10 20.38 4.73
CA HIS A 126 2.04 20.02 3.67
C HIS A 126 3.08 18.98 4.13
N LYS A 127 3.59 19.07 5.36
CA LYS A 127 4.48 18.04 5.94
C LYS A 127 3.78 16.70 6.02
N ASN A 128 2.53 16.66 6.50
CA ASN A 128 1.73 15.43 6.55
C ASN A 128 1.49 14.86 5.14
N ARG A 129 1.27 15.72 4.15
CA ARG A 129 1.12 15.30 2.75
C ARG A 129 2.42 14.68 2.19
N ILE A 130 3.58 15.25 2.50
CA ILE A 130 4.88 14.69 2.08
C ILE A 130 5.08 13.32 2.73
N ALA A 131 4.83 13.19 4.03
CA ALA A 131 4.91 11.91 4.73
C ALA A 131 3.98 10.84 4.09
N ALA A 132 2.74 11.21 3.75
CA ALA A 132 1.83 10.30 3.06
C ALA A 132 2.32 9.89 1.65
N MET A 133 3.06 10.76 0.95
CA MET A 133 3.67 10.41 -0.34
C MET A 133 4.87 9.48 -0.17
N GLU A 134 5.66 9.65 0.88
CA GLU A 134 6.73 8.71 1.25
C GLU A 134 6.14 7.34 1.58
N ASP A 135 5.06 7.29 2.37
CA ASP A 135 4.35 6.05 2.67
C ASP A 135 3.85 5.36 1.38
N LEU A 136 3.29 6.11 0.43
CA LEU A 136 2.87 5.56 -0.86
C LEU A 136 4.05 5.00 -1.68
N ALA A 137 5.20 5.68 -1.68
CA ALA A 137 6.39 5.17 -2.36
C ALA A 137 6.91 3.88 -1.71
N THR A 138 6.85 3.76 -0.38
CA THR A 138 7.19 2.50 0.30
C THR A 138 6.21 1.39 -0.03
N LEU A 139 4.90 1.69 -0.10
CA LEU A 139 3.87 0.73 -0.47
C LEU A 139 4.06 0.22 -1.90
N GLU A 140 4.43 1.09 -2.83
CA GLU A 140 4.73 0.72 -4.22
C GLU A 140 5.96 -0.20 -4.29
N SER A 141 7.03 0.12 -3.56
CA SER A 141 8.20 -0.76 -3.45
C SER A 141 7.83 -2.13 -2.90
N MET A 142 7.04 -2.18 -1.84
CA MET A 142 6.55 -3.44 -1.25
C MET A 142 5.69 -4.21 -2.25
N ALA A 143 4.77 -3.55 -2.95
CA ALA A 143 3.92 -4.16 -3.96
C ALA A 143 4.76 -4.80 -5.09
N GLY A 144 5.79 -4.10 -5.56
CA GLY A 144 6.72 -4.63 -6.56
C GLY A 144 7.52 -5.84 -6.08
N GLU A 145 7.88 -5.91 -4.79
CA GLU A 145 8.48 -7.12 -4.21
C GLU A 145 7.50 -8.29 -4.10
N TYR A 146 6.25 -8.01 -3.69
CA TYR A 146 5.20 -9.03 -3.62
C TYR A 146 4.86 -9.58 -5.00
N GLU A 147 4.80 -8.74 -6.03
CA GLU A 147 4.58 -9.19 -7.41
C GLU A 147 5.72 -10.11 -7.88
N LYS A 148 6.98 -9.75 -7.62
CA LYS A 148 8.14 -10.62 -7.93
C LYS A 148 8.06 -11.96 -7.21
N LYS A 149 7.71 -11.97 -5.92
CA LYS A 149 7.54 -13.21 -5.14
C LYS A 149 6.36 -14.04 -5.66
N ALA A 150 5.23 -13.41 -5.96
CA ALA A 150 4.05 -14.08 -6.52
C ALA A 150 4.37 -14.71 -7.89
N ALA A 151 5.04 -13.97 -8.78
CA ALA A 151 5.48 -14.45 -10.09
C ALA A 151 6.43 -15.66 -9.99
N ALA A 152 7.23 -15.76 -8.92
CA ALA A 152 8.08 -16.92 -8.66
C ALA A 152 7.31 -18.13 -8.08
N ILE A 153 6.27 -17.89 -7.28
CA ILE A 153 5.47 -18.95 -6.62
C ILE A 153 4.56 -19.67 -7.61
N VAL A 154 3.86 -18.95 -8.49
CA VAL A 154 2.91 -19.52 -9.45
C VAL A 154 3.51 -20.68 -10.27
N PRO A 155 4.67 -20.54 -10.94
CA PRO A 155 5.25 -21.64 -11.70
C PRO A 155 5.76 -22.77 -10.81
N ALA A 156 6.17 -22.49 -9.57
CA ALA A 156 6.58 -23.52 -8.62
C ALA A 156 5.39 -24.39 -8.20
N VAL A 157 4.27 -23.76 -7.83
CA VAL A 157 3.01 -24.47 -7.48
C VAL A 157 2.52 -25.31 -8.65
N ALA A 158 2.50 -24.75 -9.87
CA ALA A 158 2.09 -25.48 -11.06
C ALA A 158 2.95 -26.74 -11.30
N LYS A 159 4.29 -26.63 -11.10
CA LYS A 159 5.18 -27.79 -11.21
C LYS A 159 4.88 -28.85 -10.16
N PHE A 160 4.66 -28.46 -8.91
CA PHE A 160 4.32 -29.41 -7.84
C PHE A 160 2.99 -30.12 -8.08
N GLU A 161 1.97 -29.41 -8.56
CA GLU A 161 0.68 -30.02 -8.87
C GLU A 161 0.76 -31.01 -10.04
N VAL A 162 1.51 -30.67 -11.09
CA VAL A 162 1.74 -31.60 -12.22
C VAL A 162 2.52 -32.83 -11.75
N ALA A 163 3.57 -32.64 -10.95
CA ALA A 163 4.33 -33.76 -10.38
C ALA A 163 3.43 -34.68 -9.53
N ALA A 164 2.60 -34.11 -8.65
CA ALA A 164 1.66 -34.87 -7.83
C ALA A 164 0.62 -35.64 -8.65
N SER A 165 0.13 -35.05 -9.76
CA SER A 165 -0.78 -35.72 -10.69
C SER A 165 -0.11 -36.91 -11.38
N ILE A 166 1.14 -36.76 -11.82
CA ILE A 166 1.93 -37.82 -12.44
C ILE A 166 2.21 -38.94 -11.44
N GLU A 167 2.61 -38.62 -10.21
CA GLU A 167 2.83 -39.59 -9.14
C GLU A 167 1.57 -40.40 -8.85
N LYS A 168 0.41 -39.75 -8.78
CA LYS A 168 -0.87 -40.44 -8.59
C LYS A 168 -1.18 -41.38 -9.76
N ALA A 169 -1.00 -40.91 -11.00
CA ALA A 169 -1.24 -41.72 -12.19
C ALA A 169 -0.31 -42.96 -12.24
N LEU A 170 0.97 -42.80 -11.88
CA LEU A 170 1.93 -43.90 -11.78
C LEU A 170 1.53 -44.90 -10.69
N ALA A 171 1.10 -44.42 -9.52
CA ALA A 171 0.62 -45.28 -8.45
C ALA A 171 -0.63 -46.07 -8.86
N ASP A 172 -1.56 -45.44 -9.58
CA ASP A 172 -2.75 -46.09 -10.11
C ASP A 172 -2.39 -47.16 -11.15
N ILE A 173 -1.46 -46.87 -12.08
CA ILE A 173 -0.96 -47.85 -13.06
C ILE A 173 -0.30 -49.03 -12.34
N TYR A 174 0.56 -48.77 -11.35
CA TYR A 174 1.22 -49.82 -10.58
C TYR A 174 0.22 -50.74 -9.88
N ASN A 175 -0.79 -50.18 -9.23
CA ASN A 175 -1.84 -50.95 -8.57
C ASN A 175 -2.66 -51.77 -9.59
N LYS A 176 -2.99 -51.19 -10.75
CA LYS A 176 -3.66 -51.92 -11.84
C LYS A 176 -2.81 -53.06 -12.37
N GLU A 177 -1.51 -52.88 -12.56
CA GLU A 177 -0.61 -53.95 -12.99
C GLU A 177 -0.53 -55.09 -11.96
N LEU A 178 -0.52 -54.76 -10.67
CA LEU A 178 -0.51 -55.76 -9.60
C LEU A 178 -1.79 -56.60 -9.64
N ILE A 179 -2.95 -55.95 -9.74
CA ILE A 179 -4.26 -56.61 -9.88
C ILE A 179 -4.32 -57.44 -11.17
N ALA A 180 -3.83 -56.91 -12.28
CA ALA A 180 -3.83 -57.61 -13.57
C ALA A 180 -2.94 -58.86 -13.53
N LYS A 181 -1.74 -58.79 -12.94
CA LYS A 181 -0.86 -59.94 -12.75
C LYS A 181 -1.52 -61.01 -11.88
N GLU A 182 -2.16 -60.60 -10.79
CA GLU A 182 -2.89 -61.53 -9.93
C GLU A 182 -4.04 -62.19 -10.69
N LYS A 183 -4.85 -61.41 -11.42
CA LYS A 183 -5.94 -61.93 -12.24
C LYS A 183 -5.46 -62.88 -13.33
N VAL A 184 -4.39 -62.55 -14.04
CA VAL A 184 -3.78 -63.45 -15.05
C VAL A 184 -3.32 -64.76 -14.41
N SER A 185 -2.73 -64.72 -13.22
CA SER A 185 -2.33 -65.94 -12.51
C SER A 185 -3.54 -66.79 -12.07
N GLN A 186 -4.61 -66.15 -11.60
CA GLN A 186 -5.86 -66.82 -11.21
C GLN A 186 -6.58 -67.41 -12.42
N ASP A 187 -6.69 -66.67 -13.53
CA ASP A 187 -7.30 -67.12 -14.77
C ASP A 187 -6.49 -68.25 -15.41
N LEU A 188 -5.16 -68.18 -15.39
CA LEU A 188 -4.29 -69.25 -15.88
C LEU A 188 -4.46 -70.51 -15.05
N ALA A 189 -4.50 -70.40 -13.71
CA ALA A 189 -4.75 -71.54 -12.84
C ALA A 189 -6.14 -72.14 -13.05
N ALA A 190 -7.18 -71.31 -13.17
CA ALA A 190 -8.55 -71.76 -13.42
C ALA A 190 -8.70 -72.43 -14.78
N ASN A 191 -8.07 -71.87 -15.82
CA ASN A 191 -8.08 -72.44 -17.17
C ASN A 191 -7.24 -73.72 -17.25
N ALA A 192 -6.11 -73.81 -16.54
CA ALA A 192 -5.34 -75.04 -16.42
C ALA A 192 -6.18 -76.15 -15.79
N VAL A 193 -6.85 -75.87 -14.66
CA VAL A 193 -7.71 -76.85 -13.98
C VAL A 193 -8.86 -77.28 -14.88
N ARG A 194 -9.55 -76.34 -15.55
CA ARG A 194 -10.64 -76.69 -16.48
C ARG A 194 -10.15 -77.52 -17.66
N SER A 195 -9.08 -77.10 -18.32
CA SER A 195 -8.54 -77.79 -19.50
C SER A 195 -8.03 -79.18 -19.15
N VAL A 196 -7.33 -79.33 -18.02
CA VAL A 196 -6.87 -80.65 -17.55
C VAL A 196 -8.05 -81.51 -17.14
N ARG A 197 -9.06 -80.98 -16.45
CA ARG A 197 -10.28 -81.72 -16.08
C ARG A 197 -11.02 -82.22 -17.33
N ASP A 198 -11.24 -81.34 -18.30
CA ASP A 198 -12.01 -81.68 -19.49
C ASP A 198 -11.23 -82.62 -20.42
N GLY A 199 -9.91 -82.42 -20.56
CA GLY A 199 -9.02 -83.34 -21.28
C GLY A 199 -8.91 -84.72 -20.62
N PHE A 200 -8.83 -84.76 -19.29
CA PHE A 200 -8.80 -85.99 -18.51
C PHE A 200 -10.11 -86.78 -18.63
N LEU A 201 -11.27 -86.11 -18.55
CA LEU A 201 -12.57 -86.77 -18.72
C LEU A 201 -12.82 -87.27 -20.15
N ALA A 202 -12.18 -86.67 -21.15
CA ALA A 202 -12.29 -87.07 -22.54
C ALA A 202 -11.44 -88.31 -22.90
N ASP A 203 -10.33 -88.57 -22.17
CA ASP A 203 -9.46 -89.73 -22.42
C ASP A 203 -9.77 -90.89 -21.45
N ALA A 204 -10.54 -91.87 -21.91
CA ALA A 204 -10.91 -93.05 -21.14
C ALA A 204 -9.69 -93.84 -20.60
N LYS A 205 -8.55 -93.82 -21.30
CA LYS A 205 -7.32 -94.50 -20.84
C LYS A 205 -6.66 -93.76 -19.68
N ALA A 206 -6.75 -92.44 -19.66
CA ALA A 206 -6.24 -91.62 -18.57
C ALA A 206 -7.09 -91.82 -17.29
N VAL A 207 -8.42 -91.95 -17.44
CA VAL A 207 -9.34 -92.26 -16.34
C VAL A 207 -9.03 -93.65 -15.74
N ASP A 208 -8.88 -94.69 -16.55
CA ASP A 208 -8.55 -96.04 -16.08
C ASP A 208 -7.15 -96.12 -15.44
N ALA A 209 -6.17 -95.40 -15.99
CA ALA A 209 -4.84 -95.30 -15.39
C ALA A 209 -4.87 -94.59 -14.02
N SER A 210 -5.72 -93.58 -13.86
CA SER A 210 -5.87 -92.85 -12.60
C SER A 210 -6.57 -93.65 -11.50
N THR A 211 -7.56 -94.47 -11.84
CA THR A 211 -8.26 -95.32 -10.87
C THR A 211 -7.35 -96.45 -10.41
N THR A 212 -6.59 -97.04 -11.34
CA THR A 212 -5.52 -98.01 -11.03
C THR A 212 -4.44 -97.39 -10.16
N TYR A 213 -4.06 -96.14 -10.43
CA TYR A 213 -3.14 -95.37 -9.60
C TYR A 213 -3.69 -95.11 -8.19
N ALA A 214 -4.95 -94.66 -8.06
CA ALA A 214 -5.58 -94.42 -6.77
C ALA A 214 -5.66 -95.69 -5.91
N ILE A 215 -5.96 -96.84 -6.53
CA ILE A 215 -5.95 -98.14 -5.87
C ILE A 215 -4.53 -98.51 -5.42
N SER A 216 -3.52 -98.29 -6.27
CA SER A 216 -2.11 -98.58 -5.95
C SER A 216 -1.53 -97.65 -4.88
N ALA A 217 -1.99 -96.40 -4.82
CA ALA A 217 -1.62 -95.39 -3.83
C ALA A 217 -2.15 -95.74 -2.44
N LEU A 218 -3.39 -96.22 -2.34
CA LEU A 218 -3.98 -96.68 -1.08
C LEU A 218 -3.24 -97.89 -0.48
N VAL A 219 -2.53 -98.66 -1.31
CA VAL A 219 -1.71 -99.82 -0.91
C VAL A 219 -0.23 -99.43 -0.71
N GLY A 220 0.10 -98.14 -0.78
CA GLY A 220 1.46 -97.62 -0.52
C GLY A 220 2.49 -97.91 -1.63
N LYS A 221 2.04 -98.26 -2.84
CA LYS A 221 2.90 -98.58 -4.01
C LYS A 221 2.64 -97.65 -5.21
N ALA A 222 2.39 -96.37 -4.94
CA ALA A 222 2.14 -95.41 -6.01
C ALA A 222 3.42 -95.02 -6.77
N GLY A 223 3.34 -95.02 -8.10
CA GLY A 223 4.31 -94.42 -9.01
C GLY A 223 4.04 -92.92 -9.28
N PRO A 224 4.47 -92.37 -10.43
CA PRO A 224 4.15 -91.00 -10.83
C PRO A 224 2.65 -90.82 -11.09
N ASN A 225 2.07 -89.69 -10.65
CA ASN A 225 0.64 -89.41 -10.84
C ASN A 225 0.35 -89.10 -12.32
N PRO A 226 -0.57 -89.83 -12.98
CA PRO A 226 -0.90 -89.59 -14.39
C PRO A 226 -1.55 -88.22 -14.65
N ILE A 227 -2.15 -87.57 -13.65
CA ILE A 227 -2.75 -86.24 -13.77
C ILE A 227 -1.68 -85.14 -13.88
N ASP A 228 -0.52 -85.32 -13.23
CA ASP A 228 0.58 -84.35 -13.28
C ASP A 228 1.14 -84.20 -14.70
N GLY A 229 1.12 -85.30 -15.48
CA GLY A 229 1.53 -85.30 -16.88
C GLY A 229 0.63 -84.45 -17.80
N GLU A 230 -0.67 -84.35 -17.51
CA GLU A 230 -1.60 -83.50 -18.25
C GLU A 230 -1.42 -82.01 -17.90
N PHE A 231 -1.12 -81.69 -16.65
CA PHE A 231 -0.74 -80.33 -16.27
C PHE A 231 0.54 -79.86 -16.98
N VAL A 232 1.57 -80.71 -17.05
CA VAL A 232 2.81 -80.39 -17.76
C VAL A 232 2.56 -80.13 -19.25
N LYS A 233 1.72 -80.94 -19.91
CA LYS A 233 1.33 -80.71 -21.31
C LYS A 233 0.59 -79.39 -21.50
N PHE A 234 -0.32 -79.04 -20.59
CA PHE A 234 -1.03 -77.77 -20.64
C PHE A 234 -0.06 -76.58 -20.52
N PHE A 235 0.85 -76.60 -19.55
CA PHE A 235 1.83 -75.51 -19.36
C PHE A 235 2.86 -75.43 -20.49
N ASP A 236 3.28 -76.55 -21.08
CA ASP A 236 4.16 -76.56 -22.27
C ASP A 236 3.46 -75.97 -23.50
N ALA A 237 2.18 -76.27 -23.70
CA ALA A 237 1.37 -75.69 -24.78
C ALA A 237 1.14 -74.19 -24.56
N ALA A 238 0.79 -73.79 -23.33
CA ALA A 238 0.62 -72.40 -22.94
C ALA A 238 1.92 -71.58 -23.08
N GLY A 239 3.07 -72.14 -22.68
CA GLY A 239 4.37 -71.50 -22.83
C GLY A 239 4.78 -71.30 -24.29
N LYS A 240 4.46 -72.26 -25.18
CA LYS A 240 4.67 -72.12 -26.63
C LYS A 240 3.77 -71.05 -27.25
N ALA A 241 2.52 -70.94 -26.79
CA ALA A 241 1.59 -69.90 -27.25
C ALA A 241 2.06 -68.51 -26.81
N ALA A 242 2.45 -68.34 -25.54
CA ALA A 242 2.98 -67.08 -25.02
C ALA A 242 4.26 -66.64 -25.76
N ALA A 243 5.19 -67.56 -26.02
CA ALA A 243 6.40 -67.27 -26.78
C ALA A 243 6.13 -66.92 -28.26
N ALA A 244 5.00 -67.37 -28.83
CA ALA A 244 4.56 -66.98 -30.16
C ALA A 244 3.94 -65.56 -30.16
N GLU A 245 3.14 -65.22 -29.15
CA GLU A 245 2.59 -63.87 -28.97
C GLU A 245 3.69 -62.82 -28.70
N GLU A 246 4.70 -63.14 -27.88
CA GLU A 246 5.84 -62.25 -27.62
C GLU A 246 6.66 -61.98 -28.89
N LYS A 247 6.85 -63.00 -29.74
CA LYS A 247 7.50 -62.85 -31.05
C LYS A 247 6.66 -62.05 -32.05
N ALA A 248 5.33 -62.05 -31.92
CA ALA A 248 4.42 -61.25 -32.74
C ALA A 248 4.35 -59.78 -32.30
N ASN A 249 4.54 -59.50 -31.00
CA ASN A 249 4.42 -58.17 -30.41
C ASN A 249 5.71 -57.34 -30.38
N LYS A 250 6.80 -57.79 -31.02
CA LYS A 250 8.13 -57.14 -31.08
C LYS A 250 8.08 -55.60 -31.15
N GLY A 251 8.18 -54.95 -30.00
CA GLY A 251 8.40 -53.52 -29.84
C GLY A 251 7.16 -52.61 -29.96
N LYS A 252 5.94 -53.15 -30.07
CA LYS A 252 4.72 -52.35 -29.97
C LYS A 252 4.24 -52.32 -28.52
N VAL A 253 4.02 -51.12 -27.99
CA VAL A 253 3.33 -50.93 -26.71
C VAL A 253 1.99 -51.64 -26.83
N VAL A 254 1.77 -52.68 -26.03
CA VAL A 254 0.46 -53.32 -25.93
C VAL A 254 -0.53 -52.23 -25.56
N GLU A 255 -1.47 -51.94 -26.46
CA GLU A 255 -2.49 -50.90 -26.24
C GLU A 255 -3.42 -51.35 -25.14
N ASP A 256 -3.00 -51.16 -23.90
CA ASP A 256 -3.91 -51.19 -22.79
C ASP A 256 -4.75 -49.92 -22.87
N LYS A 257 -5.97 -50.05 -23.40
CA LYS A 257 -6.91 -48.94 -23.60
C LYS A 257 -7.12 -48.15 -22.31
N GLU A 258 -6.99 -48.80 -21.15
CA GLU A 258 -7.08 -48.14 -19.87
C GLU A 258 -5.82 -47.34 -19.51
N ALA A 259 -4.63 -47.83 -19.83
CA ALA A 259 -3.38 -47.07 -19.64
C ALA A 259 -3.32 -45.86 -20.58
N GLN A 260 -3.77 -46.01 -21.83
CA GLN A 260 -3.91 -44.88 -22.75
C GLN A 260 -4.94 -43.85 -22.26
N ALA A 261 -6.07 -44.28 -21.68
CA ALA A 261 -7.06 -43.37 -21.12
C ALA A 261 -6.50 -42.53 -19.95
N VAL A 262 -5.70 -43.16 -19.06
CA VAL A 262 -5.03 -42.46 -17.96
C VAL A 262 -3.98 -41.48 -18.50
N ILE A 263 -3.13 -41.89 -19.44
CA ILE A 263 -2.13 -41.02 -20.08
C ILE A 263 -2.80 -39.83 -20.79
N SER A 264 -3.93 -40.05 -21.45
CA SER A 264 -4.73 -39.01 -22.11
C SER A 264 -5.28 -38.01 -21.11
N SER A 265 -5.81 -38.47 -19.97
CA SER A 265 -6.33 -37.60 -18.91
C SER A 265 -5.24 -36.74 -18.27
N VAL A 266 -4.04 -37.28 -18.09
CA VAL A 266 -2.87 -36.54 -17.58
C VAL A 266 -2.42 -35.48 -18.60
N LEU A 267 -2.38 -35.82 -19.89
CA LEU A 267 -2.05 -34.88 -20.96
C LEU A 267 -3.08 -33.74 -21.07
N GLU A 268 -4.36 -34.01 -20.87
CA GLU A 268 -5.42 -33.00 -20.83
C GLU A 268 -5.23 -32.04 -19.64
N ILE A 269 -4.93 -32.55 -18.44
CA ILE A 269 -4.67 -31.74 -17.25
C ILE A 269 -3.42 -30.86 -17.45
N VAL A 270 -2.36 -31.41 -18.06
CA VAL A 270 -1.13 -30.67 -18.38
C VAL A 270 -1.40 -29.56 -19.40
N LYS A 271 -2.18 -29.83 -20.45
CA LYS A 271 -2.54 -28.83 -21.46
C LYS A 271 -3.46 -27.73 -20.90
N ALA A 272 -4.44 -28.10 -20.07
CA ALA A 272 -5.38 -27.15 -19.48
C ALA A 272 -4.73 -26.19 -18.48
N LYS A 273 -3.59 -26.55 -17.88
CA LYS A 273 -2.83 -25.68 -16.97
C LYS A 273 -1.62 -24.97 -17.62
N ALA A 274 -1.29 -25.33 -18.85
CA ALA A 274 -0.24 -24.67 -19.64
C ALA A 274 -0.78 -23.50 -20.50
N ALA A 275 -2.10 -23.40 -20.67
CA ALA A 275 -2.82 -22.30 -21.32
C ALA A 275 -3.28 -21.25 -20.29
#